data_AF-C1N9E3-F1
#
_entry.id   AF-C1N9E3-F1
#
_cell.length_a   1.000
_cell.length_b   1.000
_cell.length_c   1.000
_cell.angle_alpha   90.00
_cell.angle_beta   90.00
_cell.angle_gamma   90.00
#
_symmetry.space_group_name_H-M   'P 1'
#
loop_
_entity.id
_entity.type
_entity.pdbx_description
1 polymer ?
#
loop_
_entity_poly.entity_id
_entity_poly.type
_entity_poly.pdbx_seq_one_letter_code
_entity_poly.pdbx_strand_id
1 'polypeptide(L)'
;MPGVLLHHETSMKDSYHDYLTPWTHYVPVRNDLSDLREKVEWCEANDAKAREISANGAKFVEAFRTPEVRSIRWFPYDRVGVVNADP
;
A
#
# COMPACT_ATOMS: atom_id res chain seq x y z
N MET A 1 -15.25 -8.30 1.37
CA MET A 1 -14.32 -7.98 0.26
C MET A 1 -13.47 -6.81 0.73
N PRO A 2 -12.13 -6.93 0.78
CA PRO A 2 -11.28 -5.78 1.09
C PRO A 2 -11.39 -4.73 -0.02
N GLY A 3 -11.48 -3.46 0.34
CA GLY A 3 -11.51 -2.33 -0.61
C GLY A 3 -10.10 -1.89 -1.01
N VAL A 4 -9.95 -1.22 -2.15
CA VAL A 4 -8.67 -0.63 -2.57
C VAL A 4 -8.50 0.75 -1.92
N LEU A 5 -7.30 1.03 -1.38
CA LEU A 5 -6.97 2.32 -0.78
C LEU A 5 -6.57 3.32 -1.87
N LEU A 6 -7.20 4.50 -1.87
CA LEU A 6 -6.73 5.68 -2.61
C LEU A 6 -6.06 6.63 -1.61
N HIS A 7 -4.78 6.94 -1.82
CA HIS A 7 -3.99 7.75 -0.90
C HIS A 7 -3.47 9.00 -1.58
N HIS A 8 -3.74 10.17 -0.99
CA HIS A 8 -3.29 11.45 -1.54
C HIS A 8 -1.81 11.66 -1.21
N GLU A 9 -1.00 11.83 -2.24
CA GLU A 9 0.45 11.98 -2.08
C GLU A 9 0.76 13.39 -1.58
N THR A 10 1.26 13.49 -0.35
CA THR A 10 1.74 14.76 0.22
C THR A 10 3.24 14.68 0.45
N SER A 11 3.92 15.83 0.51
CA SER A 11 5.34 15.89 0.86
C SER A 11 5.63 15.55 2.33
N MET A 12 4.58 15.36 3.15
CA MET A 12 4.70 14.96 4.54
C MET A 12 4.86 13.44 4.63
N LYS A 13 6.11 13.00 4.82
CA LYS A 13 6.43 11.58 5.02
C LYS A 13 6.09 11.15 6.45
N ASP A 14 5.11 10.27 6.56
CA ASP A 14 4.84 9.56 7.82
C ASP A 14 5.85 8.41 8.05
N SER A 15 5.96 7.94 9.28
CA SER A 15 6.95 6.90 9.67
C SER A 15 6.81 5.55 8.95
N TYR A 16 5.67 5.31 8.29
CA TYR A 16 5.39 4.10 7.51
C TYR A 16 5.46 4.32 5.99
N HIS A 17 5.67 5.57 5.57
CA HIS A 17 5.57 6.00 4.18
C HIS A 17 6.69 5.43 3.30
N ASP A 18 7.82 5.07 3.91
CA ASP A 18 8.93 4.40 3.20
C ASP A 18 8.63 2.91 2.89
N TYR A 19 7.54 2.36 3.44
CA TYR A 19 7.19 0.93 3.30
C TYR A 19 5.94 0.68 2.46
N LEU A 20 5.13 1.72 2.23
CA LEU A 20 3.98 1.65 1.33
C LEU A 20 4.35 2.16 -0.06
N THR A 21 4.42 1.27 -1.04
CA THR A 21 4.73 1.60 -2.43
C THR A 21 3.45 1.90 -3.22
N PRO A 22 3.39 3.05 -3.94
CA PRO A 22 2.32 3.34 -4.88
C PRO A 22 2.13 2.21 -5.89
N TRP A 23 0.88 1.95 -6.29
CA TRP A 23 0.47 0.89 -7.22
C TRP A 23 0.78 -0.55 -6.80
N THR A 24 1.42 -0.74 -5.64
CA THR A 24 1.63 -2.06 -5.04
C THR A 24 0.70 -2.24 -3.84
N HIS A 25 0.66 -1.26 -2.94
CA HIS A 25 -0.14 -1.33 -1.71
C HIS A 25 -1.37 -0.40 -1.73
N TYR A 26 -1.37 0.62 -2.59
CA TYR A 26 -2.46 1.59 -2.74
C TYR A 26 -2.44 2.26 -4.12
N VAL A 27 -3.51 2.96 -4.48
CA VAL A 27 -3.59 3.80 -5.68
C VAL A 27 -3.29 5.26 -5.29
N PRO A 28 -2.22 5.89 -5.80
CA PRO A 28 -1.92 7.28 -5.49
C PRO A 28 -2.93 8.21 -6.16
N VAL A 29 -3.39 9.21 -5.42
CA VAL A 29 -4.11 10.38 -5.94
C VAL A 29 -3.29 11.62 -5.67
N ARG A 30 -3.45 12.66 -6.48
CA ARG A 30 -2.77 13.94 -6.28
C ARG A 30 -3.21 14.59 -4.98
N ASN A 31 -2.33 15.41 -4.41
CA ASN A 31 -2.63 16.15 -3.19
C ASN A 31 -3.85 17.07 -3.32
N ASP A 32 -4.06 17.63 -4.51
CA ASP A 32 -5.20 18.50 -4.82
C ASP A 32 -6.47 17.72 -5.21
N LEU A 33 -6.41 16.37 -5.19
CA LEU A 33 -7.48 15.45 -5.56
C LEU A 33 -8.00 15.63 -6.99
N SER A 34 -7.27 16.35 -7.85
CA SER A 34 -7.72 16.68 -9.20
C SER A 34 -7.91 15.44 -10.08
N ASP A 35 -7.20 14.35 -9.80
CA ASP A 35 -7.27 13.07 -10.52
C ASP A 35 -8.12 12.01 -9.83
N LEU A 36 -8.81 12.33 -8.73
CA LEU A 36 -9.55 11.33 -7.94
C LEU A 36 -10.58 10.56 -8.79
N ARG A 37 -11.34 11.27 -9.62
CA ARG A 37 -12.33 10.65 -10.52
C ARG A 37 -11.67 9.68 -11.49
N GLU A 38 -10.57 10.09 -12.11
CA GLU A 38 -9.82 9.26 -13.05
C GLU A 38 -9.28 8.00 -12.37
N LYS A 39 -8.83 8.09 -11.11
CA LYS A 39 -8.37 6.92 -10.34
C LYS A 39 -9.49 5.96 -9.98
N VAL A 40 -10.69 6.46 -9.67
CA VAL A 40 -11.87 5.62 -9.42
C VAL A 40 -12.26 4.88 -10.69
N GLU A 41 -12.38 5.58 -11.81
CA GLU A 41 -12.72 5.00 -13.11
C GLU A 41 -11.68 3.97 -13.56
N TRP A 42 -10.39 4.24 -13.29
CA TRP A 42 -9.32 3.26 -13.51
C TRP A 42 -9.51 1.99 -12.67
N CYS A 43 -9.89 2.11 -11.39
CA CYS A 43 -10.11 0.96 -10.52
C CYS A 43 -11.30 0.11 -10.99
N GLU A 44 -12.37 0.74 -11.46
CA GLU A 44 -13.54 0.05 -12.02
C GLU A 44 -13.20 -0.67 -13.33
N ALA A 45 -12.41 -0.02 -14.20
CA ALA A 45 -11.96 -0.61 -15.45
C ALA A 45 -10.90 -1.72 -15.27
N ASN A 46 -10.16 -1.71 -14.15
CA ASN A 46 -9.06 -2.64 -13.86
C ASN A 46 -9.30 -3.41 -12.56
N ASP A 47 -10.51 -3.97 -12.38
CA ASP A 47 -10.93 -4.66 -11.15
C ASP A 47 -9.93 -5.72 -10.66
N ALA A 48 -9.37 -6.54 -11.57
CA ALA A 48 -8.37 -7.55 -11.22
C ALA A 48 -7.11 -6.93 -10.58
N LYS A 49 -6.62 -5.82 -11.14
CA LYS A 49 -5.45 -5.11 -10.61
C LYS A 49 -5.78 -4.39 -9.31
N ALA A 50 -6.96 -3.78 -9.22
CA ALA A 50 -7.42 -3.13 -7.99
C ALA A 50 -7.52 -4.13 -6.83
N ARG A 51 -7.98 -5.36 -7.09
CA ARG A 51 -8.00 -6.46 -6.11
C ARG A 51 -6.60 -6.90 -5.68
N GLU A 52 -5.65 -6.99 -6.62
CA GLU A 52 -4.25 -7.31 -6.31
C GLU A 52 -3.65 -6.26 -5.37
N ILE A 53 -3.83 -4.97 -5.69
CA ILE A 53 -3.35 -3.86 -4.87
C ILE A 53 -3.98 -3.91 -3.47
N SER A 54 -5.30 -4.11 -3.40
CA SER A 54 -6.02 -4.25 -2.12
C SER A 54 -5.49 -5.43 -1.28
N ALA A 55 -5.24 -6.58 -1.90
CA ALA A 55 -4.71 -7.76 -1.23
C ALA A 55 -3.29 -7.54 -0.70
N ASN A 56 -2.43 -6.88 -1.48
CA ASN A 56 -1.06 -6.56 -1.07
C ASN A 56 -1.04 -5.55 0.09
N GLY A 57 -1.89 -4.52 0.05
CA GLY A 57 -2.07 -3.59 1.16
C GLY A 57 -2.56 -4.29 2.44
N ALA A 58 -3.51 -5.21 2.32
CA ALA A 58 -3.99 -6.00 3.46
C ALA A 58 -2.89 -6.90 4.05
N LYS A 59 -2.12 -7.61 3.21
CA LYS A 59 -0.98 -8.43 3.65
C LYS A 59 0.07 -7.61 4.40
N PHE A 60 0.38 -6.40 3.91
CA PHE A 60 1.30 -5.49 4.58
C PHE A 60 0.81 -5.15 6.00
N VAL A 61 -0.47 -4.79 6.15
CA VAL A 61 -1.06 -4.47 7.46
C VAL A 61 -1.07 -5.68 8.39
N GLU A 62 -1.36 -6.88 7.88
CA GLU A 62 -1.32 -8.11 8.69
C GLU A 62 0.09 -8.40 9.21
N ALA A 63 1.10 -8.35 8.34
CA ALA A 63 2.51 -8.53 8.72
C ALA A 63 2.97 -7.45 9.71
N PHE A 64 2.51 -6.21 9.53
CA PHE A 64 2.81 -5.11 10.44
C PHE A 64 2.17 -5.29 11.83
N ARG A 65 1.00 -5.95 11.90
CA ARG A 65 0.22 -6.12 13.14
C ARG A 65 0.69 -7.32 13.98
N THR A 66 1.42 -8.28 13.41
CA THR A 66 1.91 -9.45 14.15
C THR A 66 2.95 -9.08 15.24
N PRO A 67 2.82 -9.62 16.47
CA PRO A 67 3.67 -9.25 17.62
C PRO A 67 5.17 -9.51 17.40
N GLU A 68 5.52 -10.48 16.56
CA GLU A 68 6.90 -10.85 16.22
C GLU A 68 7.67 -9.71 15.55
N VAL A 69 6.95 -8.77 14.91
CA VAL A 69 7.51 -7.60 14.21
C VAL A 69 7.53 -6.35 15.12
N ARG A 70 6.93 -6.38 16.32
CA ARG A 70 6.80 -5.22 17.22
C ARG A 70 8.03 -4.91 18.09
N SER A 71 9.14 -5.61 17.90
CA SER A 71 10.40 -5.28 18.56
C SER A 71 10.98 -4.01 17.93
N ILE A 72 10.68 -2.85 18.52
CA ILE A 72 11.15 -1.50 18.14
C ILE A 72 12.70 -1.39 18.03
N ARG A 73 13.43 -2.41 18.48
CA ARG A 73 14.90 -2.45 18.51
C ARG A 73 15.55 -3.22 17.35
N TRP A 74 14.78 -3.91 16.53
CA TRP A 74 15.25 -4.67 15.36
C TRP A 74 14.12 -4.74 14.34
N PHE A 75 14.04 -3.75 13.45
CA PHE A 75 13.24 -3.81 12.22
C PHE A 75 14.16 -4.18 11.04
N PRO A 76 14.45 -5.46 10.78
CA PRO A 76 15.08 -5.88 9.54
C PRO A 76 14.03 -5.88 8.42
N TYR A 77 13.87 -4.75 7.74
CA TYR A 77 13.00 -4.62 6.55
C TYR A 77 13.42 -5.54 5.39
N ASP A 78 14.62 -6.11 5.45
CA ASP A 78 15.11 -7.20 4.61
C ASP A 78 14.22 -8.44 4.64
N ARG A 79 13.35 -8.65 5.64
CA ARG A 79 12.40 -9.79 5.62
C ARG A 79 10.99 -9.47 5.12
N VAL A 80 10.56 -8.21 5.15
CA VAL A 80 9.24 -7.80 4.65
C VAL A 80 9.28 -7.49 3.14
N GLY A 81 10.43 -7.02 2.63
CA GLY A 81 10.65 -6.89 1.19
C GLY A 81 10.74 -8.23 0.46
N VAL A 82 11.23 -9.28 1.12
CA VAL A 82 11.44 -10.61 0.52
C VAL A 82 10.12 -11.38 0.33
N VAL A 83 9.06 -11.09 1.09
CA VAL A 83 7.75 -11.72 0.85
C VAL A 83 7.03 -11.19 -0.39
N ASN A 84 7.48 -10.07 -0.96
CA ASN A 84 6.92 -9.45 -2.17
C ASN A 84 7.96 -9.24 -3.28
N ALA A 85 9.17 -9.80 -3.13
CA ALA A 85 10.26 -9.71 -4.10
C ALA A 85 10.76 -11.11 -4.47
N ASP A 86 9.89 -11.89 -5.12
CA ASP A 86 10.26 -12.89 -6.11
C ASP A 86 9.08 -13.03 -7.10
N PRO A 87 9.32 -13.34 -8.38
CA PRO A 87 8.36 -13.17 -9.48
C PRO A 87 7.14 -14.09 -9.42
#